data_AF-A0A9P0G5A0-F1
#
_entry.id   AF-A0A9P0G5A0-F1
#
_cell.length_a   1.000
_cell.length_b   1.000
_cell.length_c   1.000
_cell.angle_alpha   90.00
_cell.angle_beta   90.00
_cell.angle_gamma   90.00
#
_symmetry.space_group_name_H-M   'P 1'
#
loop_
_entity.id
_entity.type
_entity.pdbx_description
1 polymer ?
#
loop_
_entity_poly.entity_id
_entity_poly.type
_entity_poly.pdbx_seq_one_letter_code
_entity_poly.pdbx_strand_id
1 'polypeptide(L)'
;MMFKITNSALDQTADSVVKIEYGPYEAHGVITHRAQRLYGLIKHLTDLGFEIEIRQMNLLNRLEIIMYKRKIFQCNITNMKFNMISEYDPVCLRAVAAVKEAASRMKPIDENSEQETEKNDESNTN
;
A
#
# COMPACT_ATOMS: atom_id res chain seq x y z
N MET A 1 -17.62 -24.24 9.49
CA MET A 1 -16.53 -23.38 10.00
C MET A 1 -15.25 -24.17 9.94
N MET A 2 -14.30 -23.80 9.07
CA MET A 2 -13.07 -24.56 8.88
C MET A 2 -11.90 -23.57 8.93
N PHE A 3 -11.23 -23.52 10.09
CA PHE A 3 -10.00 -22.77 10.27
C PHE A 3 -8.86 -23.59 9.68
N LYS A 4 -8.29 -23.13 8.57
CA LYS A 4 -7.00 -23.66 8.09
C LYS A 4 -5.89 -22.91 8.84
N ILE A 5 -5.28 -23.60 9.80
CA ILE A 5 -3.97 -23.25 10.32
C ILE A 5 -2.95 -23.86 9.35
N THR A 6 -2.29 -23.04 8.54
CA THR A 6 -1.12 -23.47 7.77
C THR A 6 0.12 -22.89 8.42
N ASN A 7 0.85 -23.78 9.09
CA ASN A 7 2.16 -23.55 9.67
C ASN A 7 3.23 -23.73 8.57
N SER A 8 4.19 -22.80 8.52
CA SER A 8 5.50 -22.84 7.87
C SER A 8 5.63 -23.22 6.38
N ALA A 9 6.49 -22.47 5.70
CA ALA A 9 7.02 -22.69 4.34
C ALA A 9 6.05 -22.34 3.20
N LEU A 10 6.14 -21.08 2.76
CA LEU A 10 6.21 -20.63 1.36
C LEU A 10 6.13 -19.07 1.35
N ASP A 11 7.20 -18.42 1.80
CA ASP A 11 7.45 -16.99 1.51
C ASP A 11 7.95 -16.86 0.07
N GLN A 12 7.08 -17.13 -0.91
CA GLN A 12 7.47 -17.14 -2.33
C GLN A 12 6.40 -16.65 -3.32
N THR A 13 5.28 -16.11 -2.88
CA THR A 13 4.27 -15.60 -3.83
C THR A 13 4.33 -14.08 -3.90
N ALA A 14 5.00 -13.60 -4.95
CA ALA A 14 5.03 -12.24 -5.47
C ALA A 14 5.66 -11.16 -4.57
N ASP A 15 6.91 -10.81 -4.87
CA ASP A 15 7.60 -9.66 -4.26
C ASP A 15 6.88 -8.30 -4.50
N SER A 16 5.92 -8.27 -5.43
CA SER A 16 5.06 -7.13 -5.75
C SER A 16 3.83 -6.95 -4.86
N VAL A 17 3.55 -7.87 -3.91
CA VAL A 17 2.38 -7.75 -3.02
C VAL A 17 2.63 -6.66 -1.97
N VAL A 18 1.64 -5.77 -1.80
CA VAL A 18 1.66 -4.71 -0.79
C VAL A 18 1.12 -5.25 0.52
N LYS A 19 1.99 -5.38 1.52
CA LYS A 19 1.63 -5.81 2.88
C LYS A 19 1.34 -4.59 3.75
N ILE A 20 0.14 -4.49 4.29
CA ILE A 20 -0.28 -3.43 5.21
C ILE A 20 -0.39 -4.03 6.61
N GLU A 21 0.53 -3.66 7.49
CA GLU A 21 0.54 -4.09 8.87
C GLU A 21 0.05 -2.97 9.79
N TYR A 22 -0.98 -3.24 10.58
CA TYR A 22 -1.60 -2.21 11.41
C TYR A 22 -1.79 -2.61 12.86
N GLY A 23 -1.55 -1.64 13.72
CA GLY A 23 -1.68 -1.68 15.17
C GLY A 23 -3.10 -1.48 15.67
N PRO A 24 -3.37 -1.88 16.93
CA PRO A 24 -4.59 -1.43 17.59
C PRO A 24 -4.52 0.09 17.81
N TYR A 25 -5.67 0.74 17.85
CA TYR A 25 -5.76 2.14 18.25
C TYR A 25 -6.97 2.36 19.15
N GLU A 26 -6.92 3.44 19.92
CA GLU A 26 -8.02 3.82 20.80
C GLU A 26 -9.14 4.51 20.00
N ALA A 27 -10.35 3.99 20.13
CA ALA A 27 -11.56 4.64 19.64
C ALA A 27 -12.68 4.45 20.66
N HIS A 28 -13.29 5.57 21.10
CA HIS A 28 -14.36 5.58 22.09
C HIS A 28 -13.97 4.85 23.40
N GLY A 29 -12.73 5.03 23.88
CA GLY A 29 -12.23 4.43 25.12
C GLY A 29 -11.86 2.94 25.03
N VAL A 30 -11.88 2.35 23.82
CA VAL A 30 -11.51 0.94 23.60
C VAL A 30 -10.32 0.85 22.65
N ILE A 31 -9.24 0.21 23.10
CA ILE A 31 -8.06 -0.11 22.28
C ILE A 31 -8.30 -1.45 21.59
N THR A 32 -8.43 -1.43 20.26
CA THR A 32 -8.66 -2.65 19.47
C THR A 32 -8.18 -2.46 18.02
N HIS A 33 -7.93 -3.56 17.32
CA HIS A 33 -7.57 -3.57 15.90
C HIS A 33 -8.80 -3.24 15.07
N ARG A 34 -8.78 -2.10 14.36
CA ARG A 34 -9.85 -1.73 13.43
C ARG A 34 -9.27 -1.36 12.06
N ALA A 35 -9.75 -2.02 11.02
CA ALA A 35 -9.36 -1.73 9.64
C ALA A 35 -10.17 -0.58 9.00
N GLN A 36 -11.14 0.01 9.70
CA GLN A 36 -12.06 1.02 9.15
C GLN A 36 -11.34 2.27 8.60
N ARG A 37 -10.23 2.68 9.23
CA ARG A 37 -9.40 3.79 8.74
C ARG A 37 -8.57 3.44 7.51
N LEU A 38 -8.35 2.14 7.26
CA LEU A 38 -7.57 1.66 6.13
C LEU A 38 -8.41 1.53 4.86
N TYR A 39 -9.74 1.62 4.95
CA TYR A 39 -10.65 1.40 3.83
C TYR A 39 -10.30 2.27 2.61
N GLY A 40 -10.10 3.58 2.80
CA GLY A 40 -9.74 4.50 1.72
C GLY A 40 -8.42 4.15 1.04
N LEU A 41 -7.43 3.71 1.83
CA LEU A 41 -6.11 3.30 1.33
C LEU A 41 -6.20 1.98 0.54
N ILE A 42 -6.88 0.98 1.11
CA ILE A 42 -7.06 -0.33 0.49
C ILE A 42 -7.78 -0.16 -0.83
N LYS A 43 -8.93 0.55 -0.83
CA LYS A 43 -9.72 0.79 -2.03
C LYS A 43 -8.87 1.44 -3.13
N HIS A 44 -8.14 2.50 -2.80
CA HIS A 44 -7.37 3.24 -3.79
C HIS A 44 -6.18 2.44 -4.34
N LEU A 45 -5.51 1.64 -3.52
CA LEU A 45 -4.44 0.75 -3.98
C LEU A 45 -4.98 -0.40 -4.84
N THR A 46 -6.15 -0.95 -4.50
CA THR A 46 -6.83 -1.96 -5.32
C THR A 46 -7.30 -1.39 -6.66
N ASP A 47 -7.84 -0.17 -6.68
CA ASP A 47 -8.24 0.53 -7.90
C ASP A 47 -7.04 0.76 -8.85
N LEU A 48 -5.83 0.91 -8.29
CA LEU A 48 -4.57 1.01 -9.05
C LEU A 48 -4.04 -0.36 -9.53
N GLY A 49 -4.66 -1.47 -9.16
CA GLY A 49 -4.27 -2.82 -9.57
C GLY A 49 -3.23 -3.50 -8.67
N PHE A 50 -2.95 -2.97 -7.47
CA PHE A 50 -2.05 -3.63 -6.52
C PHE A 50 -2.76 -4.76 -5.76
N GLU A 51 -2.05 -5.86 -5.57
CA GLU A 51 -2.45 -6.93 -4.65
C GLU A 51 -2.10 -6.55 -3.21
N ILE A 52 -3.06 -6.66 -2.30
CA ILE A 52 -2.94 -6.16 -0.93
C ILE A 52 -3.16 -7.28 0.08
N GLU A 53 -2.21 -7.43 0.99
CA GLU A 53 -2.31 -8.32 2.15
C GLU A 53 -2.39 -7.48 3.43
N ILE A 54 -3.39 -7.73 4.27
CA ILE A 54 -3.60 -6.97 5.52
C ILE A 54 -3.25 -7.85 6.71
N ARG A 55 -2.39 -7.37 7.60
CA ARG A 55 -2.00 -8.06 8.84
C ARG A 55 -2.14 -7.17 10.07
N GLN A 56 -2.47 -7.80 11.18
CA GLN A 56 -2.52 -7.15 12.49
C GLN A 56 -1.15 -7.20 13.15
N MET A 57 -0.77 -6.10 13.81
CA MET A 57 0.47 -5.92 14.55
C MET A 57 0.13 -5.49 15.98
N ASN A 58 0.98 -5.80 16.97
CA ASN A 58 0.75 -5.43 18.38
C ASN A 58 1.34 -4.07 18.78
N LEU A 59 1.73 -3.22 17.83
CA LEU A 59 2.26 -1.89 18.11
C LEU A 59 1.13 -0.85 18.12
N LEU A 60 0.89 -0.21 19.26
CA LEU A 60 -0.17 0.78 19.41
C LEU A 60 -0.02 1.92 18.41
N ASN A 61 -1.15 2.29 17.79
CA ASN A 61 -1.27 3.41 16.85
C ASN A 61 -0.35 3.33 15.62
N ARG A 62 0.23 2.16 15.33
CA ARG A 62 1.20 2.00 14.25
C ARG A 62 0.53 1.56 12.95
N LEU A 63 0.95 2.12 11.82
CA LEU A 63 0.66 1.57 10.50
C LEU A 63 1.96 1.50 9.71
N GLU A 64 2.22 0.35 9.08
CA GLU A 64 3.36 0.11 8.22
C GLU A 64 2.91 -0.47 6.88
N ILE A 65 3.51 0.02 5.80
CA ILE A 65 3.33 -0.53 4.46
C ILE A 65 4.66 -1.11 4.03
N ILE A 66 4.63 -2.39 3.70
CA ILE A 66 5.79 -3.20 3.36
C ILE A 66 5.59 -3.74 1.95
N MET A 67 6.59 -3.57 1.10
CA MET A 67 6.61 -4.09 -0.27
C MET A 67 8.05 -4.50 -0.58
N TYR A 68 8.28 -5.56 -1.36
CA TYR A 68 9.63 -6.10 -1.62
C TYR A 68 10.45 -6.32 -0.33
N LYS A 69 9.81 -6.80 0.75
CA LYS A 69 10.42 -6.99 2.09
C LYS A 69 11.03 -5.72 2.70
N ARG A 70 10.68 -4.54 2.18
CA ARG A 70 11.14 -3.23 2.66
C ARG A 70 9.96 -2.41 3.13
N LYS A 71 10.20 -1.64 4.19
CA LYS A 71 9.22 -0.68 4.71
C LYS A 71 9.21 0.55 3.82
N ILE A 72 8.12 0.75 3.10
CA ILE A 72 7.95 1.86 2.15
C ILE A 72 7.36 3.08 2.85
N PHE A 73 6.43 2.83 3.78
CA PHE A 73 5.73 3.89 4.47
C PHE A 73 5.43 3.50 5.91
N GLN A 74 5.42 4.49 6.77
CA GLN A 74 5.07 4.34 8.17
C GLN A 74 4.33 5.59 8.64
N CYS A 75 3.21 5.41 9.33
CA CYS A 75 2.52 6.51 9.97
C CYS A 75 1.81 6.06 11.25
N ASN A 76 1.21 7.05 11.92
CA ASN A 76 0.25 6.79 12.97
C ASN A 76 -1.14 6.57 12.35
N ILE A 77 -1.77 5.43 12.65
CA ILE A 77 -3.10 5.09 12.10
C ILE A 77 -4.20 6.08 12.52
N THR A 78 -4.06 6.77 13.65
CA THR A 78 -5.03 7.77 14.10
C THR A 78 -5.00 9.05 13.26
N ASN A 79 -3.90 9.30 12.54
CA ASN A 79 -3.77 10.44 11.63
C ASN A 79 -4.57 10.23 10.34
N MET A 80 -4.88 8.99 9.97
CA MET A 80 -5.74 8.69 8.83
C MET A 80 -7.19 9.03 9.14
N LYS A 81 -7.93 9.56 8.18
CA LYS A 81 -9.34 9.93 8.38
C LYS A 81 -10.21 8.68 8.37
N PHE A 82 -11.20 8.68 9.26
CA PHE A 82 -12.11 7.55 9.41
C PHE A 82 -13.10 7.49 8.24
N ASN A 83 -13.18 6.33 7.58
CA ASN A 83 -14.15 6.04 6.51
C ASN A 83 -14.20 7.12 5.41
N MET A 84 -13.05 7.69 5.08
CA MET A 84 -12.94 8.76 4.09
C MET A 84 -12.33 8.22 2.80
N ILE A 85 -12.74 8.79 1.67
CA ILE A 85 -12.12 8.52 0.38
C ILE A 85 -10.68 9.06 0.40
N SER A 86 -9.77 8.34 -0.25
CA SER A 86 -8.34 8.67 -0.28
C SER A 86 -8.04 10.10 -0.72
N GLU A 87 -8.84 10.68 -1.63
CA GLU A 87 -8.71 12.03 -2.17
C GLU A 87 -8.76 13.14 -1.10
N TYR A 88 -9.49 12.91 0.00
CA TYR A 88 -9.64 13.88 1.09
C TYR A 88 -8.72 13.61 2.28
N ASP A 89 -7.94 12.53 2.24
CA ASP A 89 -6.98 12.17 3.29
C ASP A 89 -5.53 12.37 2.79
N PRO A 90 -4.84 13.44 3.23
CA PRO A 90 -3.46 13.70 2.81
C PRO A 90 -2.46 12.64 3.31
N VAL A 91 -2.78 11.90 4.38
CA VAL A 91 -1.96 10.77 4.83
C VAL A 91 -2.11 9.60 3.87
N CYS A 92 -3.35 9.34 3.43
CA CYS A 92 -3.64 8.31 2.45
C CYS A 92 -2.95 8.59 1.11
N LEU A 93 -3.03 9.84 0.60
CA LEU A 93 -2.37 10.22 -0.65
C LEU A 93 -0.85 10.04 -0.58
N ARG A 94 -0.22 10.42 0.54
CA ARG A 94 1.22 10.21 0.74
C ARG A 94 1.59 8.73 0.78
N ALA A 95 0.78 7.91 1.44
CA ALA A 95 0.98 6.47 1.49
C ALA A 95 0.91 5.85 0.09
N VAL A 96 -0.10 6.22 -0.71
CA VAL A 96 -0.25 5.78 -2.11
C VAL A 96 0.93 6.23 -2.96
N ALA A 97 1.33 7.50 -2.85
CA ALA A 97 2.46 8.04 -3.61
C ALA A 97 3.76 7.27 -3.29
N ALA A 98 4.00 6.96 -2.01
CA ALA A 98 5.16 6.18 -1.59
C ALA A 98 5.14 4.76 -2.19
N VAL A 99 3.97 4.10 -2.21
CA VAL A 99 3.82 2.77 -2.85
C VAL A 99 4.08 2.85 -4.36
N LYS A 100 3.53 3.86 -5.06
CA LYS A 100 3.76 4.04 -6.50
C LYS A 100 5.24 4.29 -6.81
N GLU A 101 5.89 5.17 -6.05
CA GLU A 101 7.32 5.47 -6.21
C GLU A 101 8.18 4.23 -5.98
N ALA A 102 7.89 3.47 -4.92
CA ALA A 102 8.58 2.23 -4.65
C ALA A 102 8.33 1.18 -5.74
N ALA A 103 7.11 1.07 -6.26
CA ALA A 103 6.79 0.12 -7.32
C ALA A 103 7.52 0.47 -8.62
N SER A 104 7.62 1.75 -8.98
CA SER A 104 8.37 2.21 -10.16
C SER A 104 9.88 2.00 -10.02
N ARG A 105 10.44 2.17 -8.81
CA ARG A 105 11.88 2.02 -8.56
C ARG A 105 12.32 0.58 -8.36
N MET A 106 11.44 -0.28 -7.84
CA MET A 106 11.74 -1.66 -7.46
C MET A 106 11.22 -2.67 -8.47
N LYS A 107 10.74 -2.24 -9.65
CA LYS A 107 10.48 -3.17 -10.76
C LYS A 107 11.72 -4.04 -10.93
N PRO A 108 11.59 -5.38 -10.91
CA PRO A 108 12.70 -6.22 -11.34
C PRO A 108 13.11 -5.73 -12.73
N ILE A 109 14.41 -5.60 -12.92
CA ILE A 109 14.96 -5.27 -14.24
C ILE A 109 14.66 -6.48 -15.10
N ASP A 110 13.53 -6.44 -15.81
CA ASP A 110 13.35 -7.26 -16.98
C ASP A 110 14.30 -6.66 -18.02
N GLU A 111 15.52 -7.21 -18.11
CA GLU A 111 16.39 -6.92 -19.23
C GLU A 111 15.60 -7.26 -20.51
N ASN A 112 15.34 -6.21 -21.31
CA ASN A 112 14.58 -6.17 -22.57
C ASN A 112 13.08 -5.80 -22.46
N SER A 113 12.81 -4.51 -22.30
CA SER A 113 12.03 -3.81 -23.34
C SER A 113 12.47 -2.36 -23.41
N GLU A 114 12.65 -1.93 -24.65
CA GLU A 114 13.32 -0.73 -25.07
C GLU A 114 12.65 0.54 -24.57
N GLN A 115 13.50 1.53 -24.34
CA GLN A 115 13.12 2.92 -24.25
C GLN A 115 12.56 3.34 -25.61
N GLU A 116 11.25 3.45 -25.74
CA GLU A 116 10.68 4.35 -26.74
C GLU A 116 10.46 5.72 -26.09
N THR A 117 11.52 6.53 -26.19
CA THR A 117 11.40 7.96 -26.39
C THR A 117 10.53 8.25 -27.60
N GLU A 118 9.42 8.96 -27.42
CA GLU A 118 8.96 9.91 -28.42
C GLU A 118 8.91 11.30 -27.81
N LYS A 119 10.01 12.03 -28.02
CA LYS A 119 9.93 13.43 -28.40
C LYS A 119 9.16 13.48 -29.72
N ASN A 120 8.08 14.24 -29.78
CA ASN A 120 7.60 14.78 -31.04
C ASN A 120 7.76 16.30 -30.94
N ASP A 121 8.91 16.75 -31.43
CA ASP A 121 9.17 18.14 -31.79
C ASP A 121 8.25 18.56 -32.96
N GLU A 122 7.82 19.82 -32.89
CA GLU A 122 7.36 20.73 -33.94
C GLU A 122 7.19 20.20 -35.38
N SER A 123 6.05 20.50 -36.01
CA SER A 123 6.00 21.49 -37.12
C SER A 123 4.65 21.52 -37.88
N ASN A 124 4.22 22.76 -38.19
CA ASN A 124 3.54 23.20 -39.44
C ASN A 124 2.08 22.76 -39.71
N THR A 125 1.15 23.53 -40.32
CA THR A 125 1.15 24.81 -41.07
C THR A 125 -0.32 25.29 -41.12
N ASN A 126 -0.58 26.60 -40.96
CA ASN A 126 -1.35 27.45 -41.90
C ASN A 126 -1.61 28.84 -41.33
#